data_AF-A0ABC9DUY9-F1
#
_entry.id   AF-A0ABC9DUY9-F1
#
_cell.length_a   1.000
_cell.length_b   1.000
_cell.length_c   1.000
_cell.angle_alpha   90.00
_cell.angle_beta   90.00
_cell.angle_gamma   90.00
#
_symmetry.space_group_name_H-M   'P 1'
#
loop_
_entity.id
_entity.type
_entity.pdbx_description
1 polymer ?
#
loop_
_entity_poly.entity_id
_entity_poly.type
_entity_poly.pdbx_seq_one_letter_code
_entity_poly.pdbx_strand_id
1 'polypeptide(L)'
;MRKDCKGYLHMYPDLGGPFQSLQEAEAAINHHINERRLPEMCQMPSEGSLLEWRIKQSLYFPDGTPKRGPNSPARKNPHYQERLLVKALLDQYNDYHNPCKDLAHELKDLLRFQCIFEDHKTYYHFNFTTTTNEADDANLFFAELWKKQKEDAWVVSCCCMIKPNDDGLCYGCCNNGSREIMHPNNTRAYIGGHVNGYLPFGGDNYSDDEEDEEAYEARLRFIFREK
;
A
#
# COMPACT_ATOMS: atom_id res chain seq x y z
N MET A 1 -0.99 -4.74 10.80
CA MET A 1 -0.39 -4.70 12.15
C MET A 1 0.95 -5.42 12.10
N ARG A 2 2.00 -4.85 12.69
CA ARG A 2 3.39 -5.34 12.62
C ARG A 2 3.91 -5.61 14.03
N LYS A 3 4.75 -6.62 14.24
CA LYS A 3 5.40 -6.91 15.53
C LYS A 3 6.89 -6.53 15.47
N ASP A 4 7.38 -5.76 16.43
CA ASP A 4 8.79 -5.38 16.52
C ASP A 4 9.66 -6.48 17.16
N CYS A 5 10.97 -6.27 17.15
CA CYS A 5 11.95 -7.21 17.75
C CYS A 5 11.82 -7.35 19.28
N LYS A 6 11.17 -6.39 19.95
CA LYS A 6 10.85 -6.42 21.38
C LYS A 6 9.50 -7.06 21.67
N GLY A 7 8.73 -7.37 20.62
CA GLY A 7 7.45 -8.04 20.67
C GLY A 7 6.24 -7.12 20.76
N TYR A 8 6.40 -5.80 20.66
CA TYR A 8 5.27 -4.86 20.63
C TYR A 8 4.64 -4.77 19.25
N LEU A 9 3.36 -4.42 19.22
CA LEU A 9 2.57 -4.29 18.01
C LEU A 9 2.44 -2.82 17.58
N HIS A 10 2.69 -2.59 16.30
CA HIS A 10 2.62 -1.30 15.63
C HIS A 10 1.50 -1.30 14.58
N MET A 11 0.87 -0.15 14.43
CA MET A 11 -0.37 0.06 13.69
C MET A 11 -0.17 1.05 12.54
N TYR A 12 -0.85 0.81 11.41
CA TYR A 12 -0.94 1.77 10.31
C TYR A 12 -2.41 1.98 9.95
N PRO A 13 -2.91 3.23 9.91
CA PRO A 13 -2.23 4.46 10.35
C PRO A 13 -1.83 4.42 11.83
N ASP A 14 -0.90 5.28 12.25
CA ASP A 14 -0.47 5.34 13.67
C ASP A 14 -1.65 5.75 14.56
N LEU A 15 -1.97 4.89 15.54
CA LEU A 15 -3.07 5.06 16.49
C LEU A 15 -2.58 5.27 17.93
N GLY A 16 -1.32 5.68 18.13
CA GLY A 16 -0.75 5.96 19.45
C GLY A 16 -0.09 4.76 20.14
N GLY A 17 0.50 3.85 19.35
CA GLY A 17 1.26 2.71 19.85
C GLY A 17 2.65 3.08 20.43
N PRO A 18 3.48 2.09 20.81
CA PRO A 18 3.33 0.66 20.52
C PRO A 18 2.47 -0.12 21.53
N PHE A 19 1.72 -1.12 21.06
CA PHE A 19 0.79 -1.92 21.87
C PHE A 19 1.45 -3.22 22.38
N GLN A 20 1.10 -3.66 23.59
CA GLN A 20 1.69 -4.85 24.22
C GLN A 20 0.99 -6.15 23.83
N SER A 21 -0.24 -6.07 23.32
CA SER A 21 -1.03 -7.24 22.96
C SER A 21 -1.95 -6.98 21.75
N LEU A 22 -2.36 -8.06 21.08
CA LEU A 22 -3.31 -7.99 19.96
C LEU A 22 -4.61 -7.34 20.42
N GLN A 23 -5.10 -7.69 21.61
CA GLN A 23 -6.33 -7.14 22.17
C GLN A 23 -6.24 -5.63 22.38
N GLU A 24 -5.10 -5.12 22.83
CA GLU A 24 -4.88 -3.69 23.01
C GLU A 24 -4.84 -2.94 21.67
N ALA A 25 -4.16 -3.51 20.67
CA ALA A 25 -4.15 -2.97 19.31
C ALA A 25 -5.55 -2.99 18.69
N GLU A 26 -6.31 -4.08 18.85
CA GLU A 26 -7.70 -4.19 18.41
C GLU A 26 -8.61 -3.20 19.11
N ALA A 27 -8.43 -2.96 20.42
CA ALA A 27 -9.18 -1.96 21.16
C ALA A 27 -8.90 -0.56 20.63
N ALA A 28 -7.63 -0.21 20.35
CA ALA A 28 -7.25 1.07 19.77
C ALA A 28 -7.82 1.26 18.35
N ILE A 29 -7.77 0.21 17.52
CA ILE A 29 -8.44 0.18 16.20
C ILE A 29 -9.93 0.48 16.37
N ASN A 30 -10.59 -0.29 17.22
CA ASN A 30 -12.03 -0.20 17.40
C ASN A 30 -12.44 1.18 17.95
N HIS A 31 -11.68 1.73 18.89
CA HIS A 31 -11.89 3.08 19.41
C HIS A 31 -11.76 4.13 18.30
N HIS A 32 -10.63 4.13 17.59
CA HIS A 32 -10.38 5.06 16.50
C HIS A 32 -11.45 5.00 15.40
N ILE A 33 -11.85 3.78 15.04
CA ILE A 33 -12.93 3.56 14.09
C ILE A 33 -14.23 4.12 14.67
N ASN A 34 -14.61 3.75 15.90
CA ASN A 34 -15.87 4.16 16.51
C ASN A 34 -16.01 5.68 16.66
N GLU A 35 -14.94 6.41 16.97
CA GLU A 35 -14.95 7.87 17.03
C GLU A 35 -15.23 8.53 15.68
N ARG A 36 -14.84 7.87 14.59
CA ARG A 36 -14.97 8.39 13.23
C ARG A 36 -16.21 7.88 12.51
N ARG A 37 -16.85 6.84 13.02
CA ARG A 37 -17.99 6.19 12.38
C ARG A 37 -19.19 7.12 12.30
N LEU A 38 -19.80 7.17 11.11
CA LEU A 38 -21.16 7.67 10.99
C LEU A 38 -22.13 6.53 11.36
N PRO A 39 -23.06 6.73 12.31
CA PRO A 39 -24.00 5.69 12.74
C PRO A 39 -24.77 5.05 11.57
N GLU A 40 -25.18 5.86 10.60
CA GLU A 40 -25.90 5.46 9.38
C GLU A 40 -25.08 4.53 8.46
N MET A 41 -23.75 4.57 8.57
CA MET A 41 -22.81 3.80 7.76
C MET A 41 -22.37 2.50 8.45
N CYS A 42 -22.79 2.24 9.69
CA CYS A 42 -22.27 1.10 10.46
C CYS A 42 -23.37 0.18 10.96
N GLN A 43 -24.57 0.72 11.12
CA GLN A 43 -25.72 -0.05 11.59
C GLN A 43 -26.57 -0.44 10.40
N MET A 44 -27.00 -1.70 10.38
CA MET A 44 -28.06 -2.15 9.48
C MET A 44 -29.31 -1.31 9.76
N PRO A 45 -29.94 -0.71 8.74
CA PRO A 45 -31.10 0.13 8.96
C PRO A 45 -32.25 -0.69 9.54
N SER A 46 -32.81 -0.24 10.66
CA SER A 46 -34.07 -0.77 11.20
C SER A 46 -35.27 -0.36 10.35
N GLU A 47 -35.16 0.77 9.65
CA GLU A 47 -36.11 1.30 8.69
C GLU A 47 -35.36 1.84 7.45
N GLY A 48 -35.85 1.53 6.24
CA GLY A 48 -35.24 1.95 4.98
C GLY A 48 -34.86 0.80 4.04
N SER A 49 -34.39 1.14 2.85
CA SER A 49 -34.05 0.17 1.80
C SER A 49 -32.68 -0.46 2.06
N LEU A 50 -32.67 -1.79 2.26
CA LEU A 50 -31.44 -2.60 2.37
C LEU A 50 -30.51 -2.40 1.16
N LEU A 51 -31.10 -2.21 -0.03
CA LEU A 51 -30.39 -1.94 -1.27
C LEU A 51 -29.59 -0.63 -1.17
N GLU A 52 -30.21 0.45 -0.69
CA GLU A 52 -29.53 1.75 -0.51
C GLU A 52 -28.39 1.63 0.50
N TRP A 53 -28.59 0.87 1.58
CA TRP A 53 -27.53 0.65 2.56
C TRP A 53 -26.35 -0.12 1.95
N ARG A 54 -26.59 -1.20 1.18
CA ARG A 54 -25.52 -1.95 0.50
C ARG A 54 -24.76 -1.09 -0.52
N ILE A 55 -25.48 -0.24 -1.24
CA ILE A 55 -24.86 0.72 -2.18
C ILE A 55 -23.98 1.71 -1.39
N LYS A 56 -24.49 2.31 -0.31
CA LYS A 56 -23.70 3.19 0.56
C LYS A 56 -22.44 2.51 1.11
N GLN A 57 -22.52 1.26 1.59
CA GLN A 57 -21.35 0.49 2.04
C GLN A 57 -20.29 0.31 0.94
N SER A 58 -20.74 0.23 -0.31
CA SER A 58 -19.85 0.05 -1.47
C SER A 58 -19.20 1.36 -1.90
N LEU A 59 -19.88 2.49 -1.73
CA LEU A 59 -19.41 3.82 -2.15
C LEU A 59 -18.56 4.55 -1.09
N TYR A 60 -18.83 4.31 0.21
CA TYR A 60 -18.21 5.07 1.28
C TYR A 60 -17.51 4.17 2.31
N PHE A 61 -16.52 4.73 3.00
CA PHE A 61 -15.94 4.17 4.20
C PHE A 61 -16.88 4.33 5.41
N PRO A 62 -16.67 3.60 6.51
CA PRO A 62 -17.51 3.69 7.72
C PRO A 62 -17.57 5.10 8.35
N ASP A 63 -16.58 5.94 8.08
CA ASP A 63 -16.51 7.34 8.51
C ASP A 63 -17.22 8.31 7.54
N GLY A 64 -17.88 7.80 6.49
CA GLY A 64 -18.53 8.60 5.46
C GLY A 64 -17.59 9.13 4.38
N THR A 65 -16.28 8.85 4.47
CA THR A 65 -15.33 9.24 3.44
C THR A 65 -15.66 8.51 2.13
N PRO A 66 -15.79 9.21 0.99
CA PRO A 66 -16.04 8.54 -0.29
C PRO A 66 -14.81 7.72 -0.71
N LYS A 67 -15.06 6.49 -1.17
CA LYS A 67 -14.01 5.60 -1.67
C LYS A 67 -13.50 6.01 -3.05
N ARG A 68 -14.38 6.61 -3.86
CA ARG A 68 -14.12 7.06 -5.23
C ARG A 68 -14.45 8.55 -5.41
N GLY A 69 -14.08 9.11 -6.55
CA GLY A 69 -14.51 10.44 -6.95
C GLY A 69 -13.64 11.58 -6.41
N PRO A 70 -14.00 12.84 -6.71
CA PRO A 70 -13.18 14.03 -6.47
C PRO A 70 -12.81 14.25 -5.01
N ASN A 71 -13.64 13.74 -4.10
CA ASN A 71 -13.46 13.90 -2.67
C ASN A 71 -12.76 12.72 -2.00
N SER A 72 -12.44 11.65 -2.74
CA SER A 72 -11.75 10.49 -2.18
C SER A 72 -10.30 10.82 -1.75
N PRO A 73 -9.78 10.15 -0.71
CA PRO A 73 -8.39 10.29 -0.29
C PRO A 73 -7.39 9.96 -1.42
N ALA A 74 -7.71 8.96 -2.24
CA ALA A 74 -6.88 8.54 -3.37
C ALA A 74 -6.77 9.64 -4.44
N ARG A 75 -7.84 10.41 -4.69
CA ARG A 75 -7.83 11.52 -5.64
C ARG A 75 -7.10 12.76 -5.11
N LYS A 76 -7.14 12.99 -3.79
CA LYS A 76 -6.41 14.10 -3.14
C LYS A 76 -4.92 13.81 -2.95
N ASN A 77 -4.55 12.54 -2.87
CA ASN A 77 -3.18 12.10 -2.69
C ASN A 77 -2.92 10.90 -3.62
N PRO A 78 -2.43 11.14 -4.85
CA PRO A 78 -2.08 10.05 -5.74
C PRO A 78 -1.06 9.16 -5.05
N HIS A 79 -1.29 7.85 -5.11
CA HIS A 79 -0.48 6.82 -4.48
C HIS A 79 -0.53 6.77 -2.94
N TYR A 80 -1.65 7.20 -2.35
CA TYR A 80 -1.87 7.15 -0.90
C TYR A 80 -1.66 5.74 -0.31
N GLN A 81 -2.17 4.69 -0.98
CA GLN A 81 -2.06 3.31 -0.50
C GLN A 81 -0.62 2.81 -0.56
N GLU A 82 0.10 3.14 -1.63
CA GLU A 82 1.49 2.79 -1.87
C GLU A 82 2.40 3.49 -0.86
N ARG A 83 2.13 4.77 -0.53
CA ARG A 83 2.84 5.48 0.54
C ARG A 83 2.65 4.80 1.90
N LEU A 84 1.44 4.32 2.22
CA LEU A 84 1.20 3.58 3.46
C LEU A 84 1.97 2.25 3.48
N LEU A 85 1.99 1.54 2.35
CA LEU A 85 2.73 0.29 2.21
C LEU A 85 4.24 0.50 2.41
N VAL A 86 4.81 1.53 1.77
CA VAL A 86 6.23 1.87 1.90
C VAL A 86 6.59 2.32 3.33
N LYS A 87 5.71 3.04 4.03
CA LYS A 87 5.92 3.37 5.45
C LYS A 87 6.00 2.10 6.31
N ALA A 88 5.04 1.19 6.14
CA ALA A 88 5.03 -0.08 6.88
C ALA A 88 6.27 -0.93 6.59
N LEU A 89 6.73 -0.93 5.34
CA LEU A 89 7.97 -1.58 4.92
C LEU A 89 9.20 -0.94 5.59
N LEU A 90 9.29 0.39 5.58
CA LEU A 90 10.45 1.10 6.11
C LEU A 90 10.60 0.87 7.62
N ASP A 91 9.50 0.86 8.35
CA ASP A 91 9.51 0.53 9.77
C ASP A 91 9.94 -0.91 10.03
N GLN A 92 9.56 -1.85 9.15
CA GLN A 92 10.11 -3.22 9.19
C GLN A 92 11.62 -3.25 8.95
N TYR A 93 12.12 -2.45 8.00
CA TYR A 93 13.54 -2.34 7.73
C TYR A 93 14.30 -1.75 8.91
N ASN A 94 13.79 -0.67 9.51
CA ASN A 94 14.38 0.01 10.65
C ASN A 94 14.53 -0.92 11.85
N ASP A 95 13.50 -1.70 12.18
CA ASP A 95 13.58 -2.62 13.31
C ASP A 95 14.62 -3.72 13.13
N TYR A 96 14.78 -4.21 11.91
CA TYR A 96 15.71 -5.29 11.62
C TYR A 96 17.16 -4.79 11.62
N HIS A 97 17.40 -3.63 11.01
CA HIS A 97 18.76 -3.12 10.78
C HIS A 97 19.23 -2.14 11.83
N ASN A 98 18.32 -1.51 12.57
CA ASN A 98 18.64 -0.41 13.43
C ASN A 98 17.93 -0.50 14.80
N PRO A 99 18.48 -1.30 15.73
CA PRO A 99 17.90 -1.48 17.06
C PRO A 99 17.95 -0.22 17.94
N CYS A 100 18.66 0.85 17.53
CA CYS A 100 18.72 2.14 18.22
C CYS A 100 18.00 3.21 17.40
N LYS A 101 16.90 3.78 17.93
CA LYS A 101 16.00 4.70 17.20
C LYS A 101 16.66 5.93 16.58
N ASP A 102 17.88 6.27 17.00
CA ASP A 102 18.58 7.48 16.58
C ASP A 102 18.94 7.49 15.07
N LEU A 103 19.14 6.31 14.47
CA LEU A 103 19.44 6.13 13.03
C LEU A 103 18.20 5.72 12.20
N ALA A 104 16.99 5.85 12.72
CA ALA A 104 15.78 5.36 12.03
C ALA A 104 15.52 6.16 10.75
N HIS A 105 15.23 5.43 9.67
CA HIS A 105 14.87 6.04 8.39
C HIS A 105 13.41 6.50 8.41
N GLU A 106 13.17 7.76 8.07
CA GLU A 106 11.82 8.28 7.84
C GLU A 106 11.55 8.46 6.35
N LEU A 107 10.32 8.13 5.91
CA LEU A 107 9.94 8.28 4.51
C LEU A 107 9.84 9.77 4.15
N LYS A 108 10.73 10.22 3.26
CA LYS A 108 10.70 11.58 2.70
C LYS A 108 9.76 11.65 1.51
N ASP A 109 9.97 10.79 0.51
CA ASP A 109 9.10 10.76 -0.67
C ASP A 109 9.07 9.39 -1.38
N LEU A 110 7.93 9.09 -1.99
CA LEU A 110 7.73 7.97 -2.89
C LEU A 110 8.00 8.45 -4.32
N LEU A 111 9.13 8.05 -4.91
CA LEU A 111 9.55 8.56 -6.21
C LEU A 111 8.81 7.87 -7.36
N ARG A 112 8.85 6.54 -7.36
CA ARG A 112 8.36 5.71 -8.46
C ARG A 112 7.93 4.35 -7.95
N PHE A 113 6.98 3.74 -8.65
CA PHE A 113 6.71 2.32 -8.53
C PHE A 113 6.26 1.75 -9.86
N GLN A 114 6.43 0.45 -10.03
CA GLN A 114 6.00 -0.29 -11.21
C GLN A 114 5.51 -1.67 -10.80
N CYS A 115 4.40 -2.10 -11.38
CA CYS A 115 4.02 -3.50 -11.35
C CYS A 115 4.63 -4.25 -12.54
N ILE A 116 5.17 -5.43 -12.28
CA ILE A 116 5.64 -6.37 -13.29
C ILE A 116 4.91 -7.69 -13.11
N PHE A 117 4.62 -8.37 -14.21
CA PHE A 117 4.01 -9.69 -14.18
C PHE A 117 5.00 -10.72 -14.69
N GLU A 118 5.44 -11.62 -13.82
CA GLU A 118 6.42 -12.66 -14.16
C GLU A 118 6.04 -13.96 -13.45
N ASP A 119 6.16 -15.10 -14.13
CA ASP A 119 5.84 -16.43 -13.59
C ASP A 119 4.47 -16.53 -12.89
N HIS A 120 3.44 -15.97 -13.53
CA HIS A 120 2.06 -15.91 -13.02
C HIS A 120 1.89 -15.15 -11.70
N LYS A 121 2.85 -14.30 -11.33
CA LYS A 121 2.82 -13.45 -10.15
C LYS A 121 3.03 -11.99 -10.54
N THR A 122 2.38 -11.10 -9.78
CA THR A 122 2.61 -9.67 -9.89
C THR A 122 3.57 -9.22 -8.80
N TYR A 123 4.71 -8.69 -9.21
CA TYR A 123 5.68 -8.04 -8.33
C TYR A 123 5.55 -6.53 -8.46
N TYR A 124 5.77 -5.83 -7.35
CA TYR A 124 5.67 -4.39 -7.24
C TYR A 124 7.03 -3.87 -6.82
N HIS A 125 7.64 -3.08 -7.68
CA HIS A 125 8.92 -2.44 -7.46
C HIS A 125 8.69 -1.01 -7.02
N PHE A 126 9.35 -0.59 -5.95
CA PHE A 126 9.26 0.76 -5.40
C PHE A 126 10.64 1.38 -5.29
N ASN A 127 10.74 2.65 -5.69
CA ASN A 127 11.81 3.53 -5.27
C ASN A 127 11.27 4.65 -4.39
N PHE A 128 11.90 4.84 -3.25
CA PHE A 128 11.54 5.88 -2.30
C PHE A 128 12.78 6.41 -1.62
N THR A 129 12.68 7.63 -1.11
CA THR A 129 13.78 8.29 -0.41
C THR A 129 13.46 8.40 1.06
N THR A 130 14.52 8.31 1.86
CA THR A 130 14.42 8.39 3.31
C THR A 130 15.44 9.36 3.87
N THR A 131 15.17 9.90 5.04
CA THR A 131 16.10 10.72 5.81
C THR A 131 16.39 10.06 7.13
N THR A 132 17.57 10.32 7.69
CA THR A 132 17.92 9.94 9.06
C THR A 132 18.26 11.21 9.84
N ASN A 133 18.24 11.14 11.17
CA ASN A 133 18.51 12.31 12.02
C ASN A 133 19.96 12.85 11.90
N GLU A 134 20.87 12.10 11.28
CA GLU A 134 22.30 12.43 11.19
C GLU A 134 22.74 12.93 9.80
N ALA A 135 21.92 12.77 8.76
CA ALA A 135 22.31 13.05 7.37
C ALA A 135 21.32 14.00 6.68
N ASP A 136 21.83 15.10 6.11
CA ASP A 136 21.07 16.00 5.23
C ASP A 136 20.71 15.35 3.88
N ASP A 137 21.51 14.35 3.46
CA ASP A 137 21.33 13.67 2.18
C ASP A 137 20.26 12.57 2.27
N ALA A 138 19.35 12.58 1.30
CA ALA A 138 18.28 11.59 1.23
C ALA A 138 18.82 10.25 0.70
N ASN A 139 18.60 9.18 1.46
CA ASN A 139 18.98 7.83 1.07
C ASN A 139 17.94 7.22 0.14
N LEU A 140 18.36 6.74 -1.03
CA LEU A 140 17.49 6.04 -1.98
C LEU A 140 17.33 4.57 -1.59
N PHE A 141 16.11 4.07 -1.62
CA PHE A 141 15.77 2.68 -1.36
C PHE A 141 15.10 2.04 -2.57
N PHE A 142 15.26 0.73 -2.66
CA PHE A 142 14.51 -0.16 -3.53
C PHE A 142 13.77 -1.18 -2.69
N ALA A 143 12.53 -1.48 -3.09
CA ALA A 143 11.77 -2.57 -2.52
C ALA A 143 11.00 -3.36 -3.56
N GLU A 144 10.92 -4.67 -3.34
CA GLU A 144 10.07 -5.58 -4.09
C GLU A 144 9.07 -6.23 -3.14
N LEU A 145 7.79 -6.14 -3.53
CA LEU A 145 6.68 -6.80 -2.83
C LEU A 145 5.82 -7.59 -3.81
N TRP A 146 5.12 -8.58 -3.31
CA TRP A 146 4.07 -9.27 -4.05
C TRP A 146 2.91 -9.63 -3.11
N LYS A 147 1.72 -9.76 -3.68
CA LYS A 147 0.50 -10.04 -2.91
C LYS A 147 0.23 -11.53 -2.86
N LYS A 148 0.05 -12.08 -1.65
CA LYS A 148 -0.35 -13.47 -1.46
C LYS A 148 -1.85 -13.61 -1.68
N GLN A 149 -2.23 -14.20 -2.82
CA GLN A 149 -3.62 -14.26 -3.31
C GLN A 149 -4.66 -14.79 -2.30
N LYS A 150 -4.27 -15.67 -1.36
CA LYS A 150 -5.20 -16.31 -0.40
C LYS A 150 -5.33 -15.59 0.95
N GLU A 151 -4.41 -14.70 1.30
CA GLU A 151 -4.30 -14.15 2.66
C GLU A 151 -4.44 -12.61 2.70
N ASP A 152 -4.72 -11.98 1.56
CA ASP A 152 -4.75 -10.52 1.40
C ASP A 152 -3.53 -9.82 2.03
N ALA A 153 -2.40 -10.53 2.05
CA ALA A 153 -1.18 -10.15 2.74
C ALA A 153 -0.08 -9.81 1.71
N TRP A 154 0.70 -8.79 2.03
CA TRP A 154 1.88 -8.41 1.27
C TRP A 154 3.10 -9.19 1.76
N VAL A 155 3.88 -9.72 0.84
CA VAL A 155 5.15 -10.38 1.12
C VAL A 155 6.26 -9.52 0.56
N VAL A 156 7.22 -9.18 1.42
CA VAL A 156 8.43 -8.44 1.07
C VAL A 156 9.50 -9.45 0.65
N SER A 157 9.97 -9.35 -0.59
CA SER A 157 11.10 -10.15 -1.08
C SER A 157 12.40 -9.38 -1.00
N CYS A 158 12.37 -8.05 -1.18
CA CYS A 158 13.54 -7.18 -1.09
C CYS A 158 13.18 -5.85 -0.45
N CYS A 159 14.06 -5.33 0.41
CA CYS A 159 14.07 -3.94 0.84
C CYS A 159 15.51 -3.56 1.18
N CYS A 160 16.13 -2.71 0.37
CA CYS A 160 17.53 -2.33 0.55
C CYS A 160 17.81 -0.91 0.07
N MET A 161 18.84 -0.31 0.67
CA MET A 161 19.38 0.97 0.21
C MET A 161 20.13 0.78 -1.12
N ILE A 162 19.92 1.70 -2.06
CA ILE A 162 20.57 1.75 -3.37
C ILE A 162 21.81 2.63 -3.27
N LYS A 163 22.96 2.12 -3.72
CA LYS A 163 24.19 2.91 -3.79
C LYS A 163 24.18 3.80 -5.03
N PRO A 164 24.92 4.93 -5.05
CA PRO A 164 24.94 5.84 -6.20
C PRO A 164 25.34 5.20 -7.56
N ASN A 165 26.08 4.09 -7.53
CA ASN A 165 26.51 3.34 -8.72
C ASN A 165 25.70 2.06 -8.97
N ASP A 166 24.61 1.87 -8.22
CA ASP A 166 23.69 0.76 -8.46
C ASP A 166 22.71 1.12 -9.56
N ASP A 167 22.73 0.35 -10.64
CA ASP A 167 21.80 0.43 -11.77
C ASP A 167 21.56 -0.99 -12.29
N GLY A 168 21.00 -1.82 -11.41
CA GLY A 168 20.72 -3.22 -11.70
C GLY A 168 19.74 -3.36 -12.86
N LEU A 169 19.90 -4.41 -13.67
CA LEU A 169 19.02 -4.65 -14.80
C LEU A 169 17.75 -5.40 -14.38
N CYS A 170 16.59 -4.78 -14.59
CA CYS A 170 15.28 -5.40 -14.47
C CYS A 170 14.56 -5.37 -15.83
N TYR A 171 14.41 -6.53 -16.48
CA TYR A 171 13.76 -6.62 -17.79
C TYR A 171 12.29 -6.22 -17.74
N GLY A 172 11.57 -6.55 -16.66
CA GLY A 172 10.17 -6.16 -16.48
C GLY A 172 9.98 -4.64 -16.46
N CYS A 173 10.80 -3.93 -15.68
CA CYS A 173 10.76 -2.46 -15.64
C CYS A 173 11.24 -1.84 -16.96
N CYS A 174 12.29 -2.40 -17.57
CA CYS A 174 12.81 -1.90 -18.85
C CYS A 174 11.80 -2.06 -20.00
N ASN A 175 11.15 -3.21 -20.09
CA ASN A 175 10.20 -3.53 -21.15
C ASN A 175 8.89 -2.75 -20.99
N ASN A 176 8.51 -2.43 -19.76
CA ASN A 176 7.35 -1.58 -19.46
C ASN A 176 7.64 -0.07 -19.60
N GLY A 177 8.83 0.32 -20.07
CA GLY A 177 9.22 1.73 -20.26
C GLY A 177 9.66 2.46 -18.99
N SER A 178 9.71 1.77 -17.85
CA SER A 178 10.06 2.32 -16.53
C SER A 178 11.53 2.11 -16.20
N ARG A 179 12.44 2.59 -17.07
CA ARG A 179 13.90 2.55 -16.85
C ARG A 179 14.39 3.49 -15.74
N GLU A 180 13.54 4.40 -15.28
CA GLU A 180 13.86 5.34 -14.19
C GLU A 180 13.82 4.68 -12.79
N ILE A 181 13.29 3.45 -12.69
CA ILE A 181 13.33 2.69 -11.44
C ILE A 181 14.73 2.12 -11.28
N MET A 182 15.39 2.49 -10.18
CA MET A 182 16.75 2.07 -9.88
C MET A 182 16.72 0.78 -9.07
N HIS A 183 17.43 -0.25 -9.56
CA HIS A 183 17.52 -1.57 -8.92
C HIS A 183 18.88 -1.80 -8.29
N PRO A 184 18.98 -2.65 -7.24
CA PRO A 184 20.27 -3.05 -6.70
C PRO A 184 21.04 -3.86 -7.75
N ASN A 185 22.36 -3.66 -7.83
CA ASN A 185 23.24 -4.41 -8.74
C ASN A 185 23.22 -5.93 -8.49
N ASN A 186 22.92 -6.34 -7.26
CA ASN A 186 22.71 -7.75 -6.94
C ASN A 186 21.35 -8.20 -7.47
N THR A 187 21.31 -8.76 -8.68
CA THR A 187 20.08 -9.30 -9.29
C THR A 187 19.45 -10.42 -8.45
N ARG A 188 20.18 -11.09 -7.56
CA ARG A 188 19.61 -12.09 -6.67
C ARG A 188 18.90 -11.50 -5.44
N ALA A 189 18.95 -10.18 -5.25
CA ALA A 189 18.30 -9.52 -4.12
C ALA A 189 16.78 -9.49 -4.24
N TYR A 190 16.25 -9.59 -5.46
CA TYR A 190 14.81 -9.53 -5.77
C TYR A 190 14.44 -10.66 -6.75
N ILE A 191 13.15 -10.99 -6.84
CA ILE A 191 12.64 -12.22 -7.46
C ILE A 191 12.11 -11.96 -8.87
N GLY A 192 11.42 -10.83 -9.11
CA GLY A 192 10.78 -10.53 -10.38
C GLY A 192 11.60 -9.61 -11.27
N GLY A 193 11.53 -9.80 -12.58
CA GLY A 193 12.20 -8.94 -13.57
C GLY A 193 13.45 -9.58 -14.19
N HIS A 194 13.65 -10.88 -14.00
CA HIS A 194 14.77 -11.62 -14.58
C HIS A 194 14.46 -12.16 -15.97
N VAL A 195 13.17 -12.27 -16.33
CA VAL A 195 12.74 -12.80 -17.62
C VAL A 195 12.65 -11.69 -18.66
N ASN A 196 13.49 -11.77 -19.68
CA ASN A 196 13.42 -10.89 -20.85
C ASN A 196 12.34 -11.36 -21.83
N GLY A 197 11.08 -11.22 -21.43
CA GLY A 197 9.90 -11.50 -22.25
C GLY A 197 9.10 -10.24 -22.52
N TYR A 198 8.41 -10.19 -23.67
CA TYR A 198 7.37 -9.20 -23.90
C TYR A 198 6.23 -9.49 -22.93
N LEU A 199 6.11 -8.69 -21.87
CA LEU A 199 5.01 -8.81 -20.93
C LEU A 199 3.80 -8.12 -21.57
N PRO A 200 2.76 -8.84 -22.01
CA PRO A 200 1.66 -8.27 -22.78
C PRO A 200 0.77 -7.32 -21.97
N PHE A 201 1.02 -7.20 -20.66
CA PHE A 201 0.30 -6.32 -19.73
C PHE A 201 1.19 -5.18 -19.20
N GLY A 202 2.23 -4.81 -19.96
CA GLY A 202 3.10 -3.70 -19.62
C GLY A 202 2.37 -2.37 -19.71
N GLY A 203 2.30 -1.64 -18.59
CA GLY A 203 2.17 -0.20 -18.62
C GLY A 203 0.80 0.39 -18.34
N ASP A 204 -0.13 -0.37 -17.78
CA ASP A 204 -1.35 0.21 -17.22
C ASP A 204 -1.08 0.30 -15.72
N ASN A 205 -0.65 1.49 -15.25
CA ASN A 205 -1.11 1.91 -13.93
C ASN A 205 -2.59 1.55 -13.91
N TYR A 206 -3.05 0.77 -12.94
CA TYR A 206 -4.48 0.65 -12.72
C TYR A 206 -4.99 2.09 -12.55
N SER A 207 -5.47 2.67 -13.65
CA SER A 207 -6.29 3.86 -13.64
C SER A 207 -7.54 3.32 -13.00
N ASP A 208 -7.58 3.42 -11.68
CA ASP A 208 -8.76 3.22 -10.89
C ASP A 208 -9.78 4.20 -11.47
N ASP A 209 -10.63 3.63 -12.33
CA ASP A 209 -11.93 4.13 -12.70
C ASP A 209 -11.98 5.45 -13.50
N GLU A 210 -11.93 5.35 -14.84
CA GLU A 210 -12.71 6.24 -15.71
C GLU A 210 -14.21 5.84 -15.75
N GLU A 211 -14.66 4.97 -14.85
CA GLU A 211 -16.09 4.73 -14.66
C GLU A 211 -16.67 5.91 -13.88
N ASP A 212 -17.50 6.71 -14.53
CA ASP A 212 -18.23 7.80 -13.88
C ASP A 212 -18.99 7.28 -12.64
N GLU A 213 -19.05 8.08 -11.59
CA GLU A 213 -19.64 7.69 -10.30
C GLU A 213 -21.09 7.22 -10.48
N GLU A 214 -21.83 7.88 -11.39
CA GLU A 214 -23.20 7.51 -11.73
C GLU A 214 -23.28 6.13 -12.39
N ALA A 215 -22.31 5.78 -13.25
CA ALA A 215 -22.25 4.48 -13.90
C ALA A 215 -21.90 3.36 -12.90
N TYR A 216 -20.97 3.62 -11.98
CA TYR A 216 -20.63 2.67 -10.92
C TYR A 216 -21.80 2.44 -9.95
N GLU A 217 -22.49 3.51 -9.53
CA GLU A 217 -23.68 3.39 -8.70
C GLU A 217 -24.80 2.63 -9.43
N ALA A 218 -25.03 2.92 -10.71
CA ALA A 218 -26.02 2.19 -11.53
C ALA A 218 -25.69 0.69 -11.60
N ARG A 219 -24.41 0.33 -11.74
CA ARG A 219 -23.95 -1.07 -11.71
C ARG A 219 -24.19 -1.73 -10.35
N LEU A 220 -23.88 -1.05 -9.25
CA LEU A 220 -24.16 -1.55 -7.90
C LEU A 220 -25.67 -1.76 -7.69
N ARG A 221 -26.50 -0.83 -8.17
CA ARG A 221 -27.97 -0.92 -8.14
C ARG A 221 -28.50 -2.11 -8.94
N PHE A 222 -27.84 -2.48 -10.03
CA PHE A 222 -28.16 -3.68 -10.80
C PHE A 222 -27.77 -4.95 -10.02
N ILE A 223 -26.51 -5.04 -9.58
CA ILE A 223 -25.96 -6.21 -8.87
C ILE A 223 -26.75 -6.53 -7.60
N PHE A 224 -27.10 -5.51 -6.81
CA PHE A 224 -27.79 -5.70 -5.54
C PHE A 224 -29.30 -5.85 -5.67
N ARG A 225 -29.89 -5.62 -6.86
CA ARG A 225 -31.30 -5.94 -7.14
C ARG A 225 -31.52 -7.42 -7.48
N GLU A 226 -30.51 -8.09 -8.02
CA GLU A 226 -30.60 -9.50 -8.42
C GLU A 226 -30.27 -10.51 -7.30
N LYS A 227 -30.17 -10.05 -6.04
CA LYS A 227 -29.91 -10.87 -4.84
C LYS A 227 -30.93 -10.65 -3.75
#